data_AF-A0A949AUG0-F1
#
_entry.id   AF-A0A949AUG0-F1
#
_cell.length_a   1.000
_cell.length_b   1.000
_cell.length_c   1.000
_cell.angle_alpha   90.00
_cell.angle_beta   90.00
_cell.angle_gamma   90.00
#
_symmetry.space_group_name_H-M   'P 1'
#
loop_
_entity.id
_entity.type
_entity.pdbx_description
1 polymer ?
#
loop_
_entity_poly.entity_id
_entity_poly.type
_entity_poly.pdbx_seq_one_letter_code
_entity_poly.pdbx_strand_id
1 'polypeptide(L)'
;MKILPKNAYPFLIPLFLVFAFVAGILLSAKLSHKETIATPIQEEVSNPEPPSAGFGKASLPIMIEPIPGEPYYMECYNNSCVYVHGEGENNCAVDLDCAVKEDSL
;
A
#
# COMPACT_ATOMS: atom_id res chain seq x y z
N MET A 1 35.55 3.58 -43.70
CA MET A 1 35.24 4.59 -42.66
C MET A 1 34.07 5.43 -43.16
N LYS A 2 32.84 5.15 -42.69
CA LYS A 2 31.64 5.92 -43.09
C LYS A 2 31.56 7.15 -42.19
N ILE A 3 32.08 8.26 -42.70
CA ILE A 3 32.04 9.56 -42.05
C ILE A 3 30.58 9.99 -42.06
N LEU A 4 29.92 10.02 -40.90
CA LEU A 4 28.55 10.54 -40.81
C LEU A 4 28.52 12.00 -41.28
N PRO A 5 27.50 12.41 -42.05
CA PRO A 5 27.36 13.78 -42.50
C PRO A 5 27.21 14.71 -41.29
N LYS A 6 28.07 15.73 -41.19
CA LYS A 6 28.08 16.71 -40.10
C LYS A 6 26.72 17.42 -39.89
N ASN A 7 25.87 17.42 -40.92
CA ASN A 7 24.53 18.01 -40.90
C ASN A 7 23.44 17.11 -40.26
N ALA A 8 23.79 15.92 -39.77
CA ALA A 8 22.86 15.04 -39.05
C ALA A 8 22.76 15.35 -37.55
N TYR A 9 23.71 16.12 -37.00
CA TYR A 9 23.74 16.52 -35.60
C TYR A 9 22.44 17.19 -35.08
N PRO A 10 21.78 18.12 -35.81
CA PRO A 10 20.54 18.73 -35.35
C PRO A 10 19.36 17.75 -35.25
N PHE A 11 19.42 16.60 -35.93
CA PHE A 11 18.40 15.54 -35.82
C PHE A 11 18.77 14.47 -34.79
N LEU A 12 20.06 14.26 -34.53
CA LEU A 12 20.53 13.29 -33.53
C LEU A 12 20.31 13.77 -32.10
N ILE A 13 20.46 15.08 -31.83
CA ILE A 13 20.21 15.66 -30.50
C ILE A 13 18.77 15.43 -30.02
N PRO A 14 17.70 15.84 -30.76
CA PRO A 14 16.34 15.64 -30.30
C PRO A 14 15.99 14.15 -30.20
N LEU A 15 16.51 13.32 -31.12
CA LEU A 15 16.33 11.87 -31.06
C LEU A 15 16.92 11.29 -29.78
N PHE A 16 18.15 11.67 -29.43
CA PHE A 16 18.82 11.23 -28.21
C PHE A 16 18.09 11.67 -26.94
N LEU A 17 17.58 12.91 -26.90
CA LEU A 17 16.79 13.42 -25.76
C LEU A 17 15.49 12.64 -25.58
N VAL A 18 14.78 12.33 -26.67
CA VAL A 18 13.56 11.49 -26.63
C VAL A 18 13.88 10.09 -26.15
N PHE A 19 14.96 9.46 -26.65
CA PHE A 19 15.40 8.15 -26.19
C PHE A 19 15.78 8.13 -24.71
N ALA A 20 16.50 9.16 -24.22
CA ALA A 20 16.86 9.27 -22.82
C ALA A 20 15.64 9.45 -21.91
N PHE A 21 14.65 10.24 -22.35
CA PHE A 21 13.41 10.45 -21.61
C PHE A 21 12.56 9.17 -21.53
N VAL A 22 12.40 8.46 -22.65
CA VAL A 22 11.68 7.17 -22.71
C VAL A 22 12.39 6.10 -21.88
N ALA A 23 13.72 6.02 -21.95
CA ALA A 23 14.52 5.09 -21.14
C ALA A 23 14.45 5.43 -19.65
N GLY A 24 14.45 6.72 -19.28
CA GLY A 24 14.28 7.17 -17.90
C GLY A 24 12.92 6.80 -17.32
N ILE A 25 11.83 7.01 -18.07
CA ILE A 25 10.47 6.60 -17.66
C ILE A 25 10.38 5.07 -17.49
N LEU A 26 10.94 4.30 -18.44
CA LEU A 26 10.99 2.83 -18.34
C LEU A 26 11.83 2.34 -17.16
N LEU A 27 12.90 3.05 -16.81
CA LEU A 27 13.74 2.72 -15.67
C LEU A 27 13.01 2.98 -14.35
N SER A 28 12.24 4.07 -14.25
CA SER A 28 11.38 4.37 -13.09
C SER A 28 10.30 3.29 -12.88
N ALA A 29 9.73 2.74 -13.96
CA ALA A 29 8.73 1.67 -13.85
C ALA A 29 9.31 0.33 -13.37
N LYS A 30 10.62 0.08 -13.56
CA LYS A 30 11.26 -1.20 -13.19
C LYS A 30 11.75 -1.28 -11.75
N LEU A 31 11.81 -0.15 -11.03
CA LEU A 31 12.25 -0.09 -9.63
C LEU A 31 11.12 -0.33 -8.62
N SER A 32 9.86 -0.35 -9.04
CA SER A 32 8.71 -0.52 -8.14
C SER A 32 8.37 -1.98 -7.79
N HIS A 33 9.13 -2.98 -8.27
CA HIS A 33 8.83 -4.39 -8.01
C HIS A 33 10.07 -5.25 -7.72
N LYS A 34 11.05 -4.69 -7.00
CA LYS A 34 12.13 -5.51 -6.43
C LYS A 34 12.46 -5.06 -5.01
N GLU A 35 11.47 -5.15 -4.13
CA GLU A 35 11.73 -5.34 -2.70
C GLU A 35 11.50 -6.82 -2.38
N THR A 36 12.52 -7.63 -2.66
CA THR A 36 12.69 -8.92 -1.99
C THR A 36 13.58 -8.66 -0.79
N ILE A 37 12.97 -8.21 0.31
CA ILE A 37 13.58 -8.35 1.63
C ILE A 37 13.04 -9.67 2.17
N ALA A 38 13.80 -10.73 1.93
CA ALA A 38 13.75 -11.93 2.75
C ALA A 38 14.36 -11.54 4.11
N THR A 39 13.51 -11.18 5.07
CA THR A 39 13.90 -11.17 6.47
C THR A 39 13.86 -12.61 6.98
N PRO A 40 14.99 -13.18 7.46
CA PRO A 40 14.91 -14.34 8.34
C PRO A 40 14.35 -13.82 9.67
N ILE A 41 13.03 -13.92 9.87
CA ILE A 41 12.46 -13.73 11.21
C ILE A 41 12.94 -14.91 12.04
N GLN A 42 13.84 -14.58 12.96
CA GLN A 42 14.37 -15.43 14.01
C GLN A 42 13.23 -15.93 14.90
N GLU A 43 13.33 -17.20 15.23
CA GLU A 43 12.63 -17.86 16.34
C GLU A 43 12.86 -17.14 17.69
N GLU A 44 11.78 -17.10 18.47
CA GLU A 44 11.74 -17.34 19.92
C GLU A 44 11.74 -16.15 20.94
N VAL A 45 10.60 -16.05 21.64
CA VAL A 45 10.41 -15.77 23.09
C VAL A 45 10.66 -14.36 23.65
N SER A 46 9.55 -13.71 24.02
CA SER A 46 9.17 -13.31 25.40
C SER A 46 8.39 -11.99 25.43
N ASN A 47 7.12 -12.07 25.86
CA ASN A 47 6.41 -10.97 26.53
C ASN A 47 7.16 -10.61 27.85
N PRO A 48 6.97 -9.47 28.54
CA PRO A 48 5.95 -8.43 28.36
C PRO A 48 6.41 -6.95 28.55
N GLU A 49 5.69 -5.98 27.95
CA GLU A 49 5.02 -4.85 28.64
C GLU A 49 4.39 -3.87 27.64
N PRO A 50 3.26 -3.22 28.00
CA PRO A 50 2.27 -2.71 27.05
C PRO A 50 2.57 -1.27 26.60
N PRO A 51 2.52 -0.95 25.29
CA PRO A 51 2.44 0.43 24.86
C PRO A 51 1.07 1.02 25.21
N SER A 52 1.15 2.11 25.97
CA SER A 52 0.11 2.97 26.49
C SER A 52 -0.93 3.44 25.46
N ALA A 53 -2.20 3.20 25.80
CA ALA A 53 -3.36 4.08 25.61
C ALA A 53 -3.43 4.91 24.32
N GLY A 54 -3.96 4.28 23.27
CA GLY A 54 -4.64 4.94 22.16
C GLY A 54 -5.88 4.13 21.79
N PHE A 55 -6.97 4.26 22.55
CA PHE A 55 -8.24 3.62 22.23
C PHE A 55 -8.90 4.33 21.03
N GLY A 56 -8.41 4.05 19.83
CA GLY A 56 -9.27 3.92 18.66
C GLY A 56 -9.78 2.48 18.63
N LYS A 57 -11.09 2.27 18.49
CA LYS A 57 -11.82 1.01 18.72
C LYS A 57 -11.35 -0.27 17.97
N ALA A 58 -10.28 -0.26 17.19
CA ALA A 58 -9.81 -1.43 16.45
C ALA A 58 -8.52 -2.00 17.05
N SER A 59 -8.65 -2.86 18.06
CA SER A 59 -7.57 -3.77 18.49
C SER A 59 -8.02 -5.24 18.50
N LEU A 60 -9.22 -5.52 17.99
CA LEU A 60 -9.59 -6.88 17.64
C LEU A 60 -8.98 -7.22 16.28
N PRO A 61 -8.64 -8.51 16.04
CA PRO A 61 -7.97 -8.91 14.81
C PRO A 61 -8.90 -8.62 13.63
N ILE A 62 -8.42 -7.72 12.75
CA ILE A 62 -9.05 -7.47 11.45
C ILE A 62 -8.90 -8.75 10.63
N MET A 63 -10.01 -9.21 10.06
CA MET A 63 -10.08 -10.43 9.26
C MET A 63 -10.52 -10.10 7.84
N ILE A 64 -9.99 -10.85 6.87
CA ILE A 64 -10.24 -10.61 5.44
C ILE A 64 -11.65 -11.08 5.04
N GLU A 65 -12.18 -12.10 5.74
CA GLU A 65 -13.49 -12.70 5.48
C GLU A 65 -14.08 -13.30 6.77
N PRO A 66 -15.42 -13.31 6.96
CA PRO A 66 -16.10 -13.99 8.06
C PRO A 66 -15.76 -15.47 8.21
N ILE A 67 -15.48 -15.92 9.44
CA ILE A 67 -15.33 -17.35 9.75
C ILE A 67 -16.72 -17.96 9.96
N PRO A 68 -17.09 -19.04 9.25
CA PRO A 68 -18.38 -19.68 9.43
C PRO A 68 -18.55 -20.21 10.86
N GLY A 69 -19.61 -19.78 11.54
CA GLY A 69 -19.94 -20.24 12.90
C GLY A 69 -19.31 -19.43 14.03
N GLU A 70 -18.55 -18.38 13.73
CA GLU A 70 -18.03 -17.44 14.72
C GLU A 70 -18.70 -16.05 14.57
N PRO A 71 -18.91 -15.31 15.67
CA PRO A 71 -19.45 -13.97 15.61
C PRO A 71 -18.42 -13.00 15.02
N TYR A 72 -18.91 -12.05 14.24
CA TYR A 72 -18.13 -10.92 13.72
C TYR A 72 -19.00 -9.66 13.67
N TYR A 73 -18.35 -8.51 13.63
CA TYR A 73 -18.99 -7.22 13.35
C TYR A 73 -18.14 -6.39 12.38
N MET A 74 -18.73 -5.33 11.82
CA MET A 74 -18.10 -4.43 10.86
C MET A 74 -17.73 -3.10 11.51
N GLU A 75 -16.48 -2.66 11.34
CA GLU A 75 -15.95 -1.43 11.93
C GLU A 75 -15.13 -0.64 10.91
N CYS A 76 -15.09 0.69 11.08
CA CYS A 76 -14.28 1.55 10.24
C CYS A 76 -12.81 1.49 10.67
N TYR A 77 -11.93 1.03 9.78
CA TYR A 77 -10.49 1.06 9.95
C TYR A 77 -9.84 1.69 8.72
N ASN A 78 -9.12 2.80 8.92
CA ASN A 78 -8.39 3.51 7.86
C ASN A 78 -9.26 3.80 6.61
N ASN A 79 -10.47 4.34 6.84
CA ASN A 79 -11.46 4.66 5.81
C ASN A 79 -12.03 3.44 5.04
N SER A 80 -11.84 2.23 5.55
CA SER A 80 -12.45 1.01 5.02
C SER A 80 -13.32 0.33 6.05
N CYS A 81 -14.39 -0.31 5.59
CA CYS A 81 -15.28 -1.10 6.42
C CYS A 81 -14.77 -2.54 6.47
N VAL A 82 -14.20 -2.92 7.62
CA VAL A 82 -13.51 -4.21 7.78
C VAL A 82 -14.27 -5.13 8.73
N TYR A 83 -14.10 -6.44 8.54
CA TYR A 83 -14.62 -7.44 9.47
C TYR A 83 -13.69 -7.56 10.68
N VAL A 84 -14.30 -7.61 11.85
CA VAL A 84 -13.62 -7.74 13.13
C VAL A 84 -14.19 -8.96 13.85
N HIS A 85 -13.31 -9.87 14.27
CA HIS A 85 -13.73 -11.06 15.00
C HIS A 85 -14.42 -10.68 16.32
N GLY A 86 -15.49 -11.38 16.71
CA GLY A 86 -16.18 -11.18 17.99
C GLY A 86 -17.58 -10.61 17.87
N GLU A 87 -18.25 -10.44 19.01
CA GLU A 87 -19.57 -9.83 19.07
C GLU A 87 -19.47 -8.29 19.06
N GLY A 88 -20.38 -7.63 18.34
CA GLY A 88 -20.41 -6.17 18.26
C GLY A 88 -21.53 -5.68 17.34
N GLU A 89 -21.75 -4.37 17.34
CA GLU A 89 -22.65 -3.70 16.40
C GLU A 89 -21.90 -3.30 15.14
N ASN A 90 -22.55 -3.44 13.98
CA ASN A 90 -21.99 -2.99 12.72
C ASN A 90 -22.03 -1.47 12.65
N ASN A 91 -20.85 -0.85 12.67
CA ASN A 91 -20.69 0.61 12.59
C ASN A 91 -20.59 1.12 11.15
N CYS A 92 -20.48 0.21 10.18
CA CYS A 92 -20.48 0.47 8.75
C CYS A 92 -21.05 -0.73 7.99
N ALA A 93 -21.48 -0.50 6.76
CA ALA A 93 -21.84 -1.54 5.79
C ALA A 93 -20.95 -1.48 4.54
N VAL A 94 -20.43 -0.28 4.21
CA VAL A 94 -19.54 -0.04 3.06
C VAL A 94 -18.44 0.95 3.44
N ASP A 95 -17.33 0.96 2.68
CA ASP A 95 -16.21 1.89 2.89
C ASP A 95 -16.64 3.37 2.88
N LEU A 96 -17.67 3.70 2.10
CA LEU A 96 -18.21 5.06 2.02
C LEU A 96 -18.76 5.55 3.37
N ASP A 97 -19.28 4.65 4.22
CA ASP A 97 -19.79 5.02 5.56
C ASP A 97 -18.66 5.53 6.47
N CYS A 98 -17.43 5.07 6.22
CA CYS A 98 -16.23 5.47 6.95
C CYS A 98 -15.64 6.79 6.44
N ALA A 99 -15.89 7.16 5.18
CA ALA A 99 -15.42 8.41 4.59
C ALA A 99 -16.14 9.66 5.14
N VAL A 100 -17.36 9.50 5.66
CA VAL A 100 -18.19 10.62 6.15
C VAL A 100 -17.82 11.04 7.58
N LYS A 101 -16.98 10.26 8.28
CA LYS A 101 -16.66 10.47 9.69
C LYS A 101 -15.46 11.40 9.93
N GLU A 102 -14.76 11.84 8.88
CA GLU A 102 -13.57 12.70 8.97
C GLU A 102 -13.87 14.22 8.99
N ASP A 103 -15.13 14.64 8.84
CA ASP A 103 -15.52 16.07 8.84
C ASP A 103 -16.16 16.55 10.16
N SER A 104 -15.67 16.09 11.31
CA SER A 104 -16.10 16.61 12.62
C SER A 104 -14.94 17.11 13.49
N LEU A 105 -14.00 17.83 12.87
CA LEU A 105 -13.14 18.78 13.57
C LEU A 105 -13.09 20.13 12.84
#